data_AF-A0A2D7I7S1-F1
#
_entry.id   AF-A0A2D7I7S1-F1
#
_cell.length_a   1.000
_cell.length_b   1.000
_cell.length_c   1.000
_cell.angle_alpha   90.00
_cell.angle_beta   90.00
_cell.angle_gamma   90.00
#
_symmetry.space_group_name_H-M   'P 1'
#
loop_
_entity.id
_entity.type
_entity.pdbx_description
1 polymer ?
#
loop_
_entity_poly.entity_id
_entity_poly.type
_entity_poly.pdbx_seq_one_letter_code
_entity_poly.pdbx_strand_id
1 'polypeptide(L)'
;MYDPKGWWDTYVFSQDHKVIALQYVCVALAIGLTGMFLSLLMRMQLGFPGLFESIDAGSYYQDVTMHGMIMVIYLLTALFLGGFGNYLIPLMLGCRDMAFPFVNMLSFWMYFLSVIILVASFFVESGPTGAGWTLYPPQSILEGTPGGDGAGIILM
;
A
#
# COMPACT_ATOMS: atom_id res chain seq x y z
N MET A 1 31.97 -3.99 -8.22
CA MET A 1 32.13 -3.76 -6.76
C MET A 1 30.84 -3.99 -5.96
N TYR A 2 29.69 -4.21 -6.60
CA TYR A 2 28.42 -4.59 -5.93
C TYR A 2 27.73 -5.75 -6.64
N ASP A 3 28.51 -6.57 -7.35
CA ASP A 3 27.97 -7.68 -8.12
C ASP A 3 27.46 -8.75 -7.13
N PRO A 4 26.20 -9.18 -7.26
CA PRO A 4 25.58 -10.04 -6.27
C PRO A 4 26.29 -11.40 -6.22
N LYS A 5 26.57 -11.89 -5.01
CA LYS A 5 27.35 -13.12 -4.80
C LYS A 5 26.48 -14.35 -4.56
N GLY A 6 25.18 -14.15 -4.32
CA GLY A 6 24.23 -15.21 -4.05
C GLY A 6 22.79 -14.75 -4.24
N TRP A 7 21.85 -15.67 -4.07
CA TRP A 7 20.42 -15.45 -4.33
C TRP A 7 19.84 -14.27 -3.52
N TRP A 8 20.22 -14.14 -2.25
CA TRP A 8 19.77 -13.05 -1.38
C TRP A 8 20.20 -11.68 -1.89
N ASP A 9 21.45 -11.54 -2.31
CA ASP A 9 21.98 -10.29 -2.87
C ASP A 9 21.38 -9.98 -4.24
N THR A 10 20.98 -11.01 -5.01
CA THR A 10 20.40 -10.80 -6.33
C THR A 10 18.94 -10.37 -6.26
N TYR A 11 18.12 -10.98 -5.39
CA TYR A 11 16.65 -10.88 -5.45
C TYR A 11 15.97 -10.33 -4.21
N VAL A 12 16.61 -10.36 -3.04
CA VAL A 12 15.99 -9.92 -1.78
C VAL A 12 16.58 -8.58 -1.36
N PHE A 13 17.86 -8.54 -1.04
CA PHE A 13 18.59 -7.34 -0.67
C PHE A 13 19.40 -6.80 -1.85
N SER A 14 18.74 -6.75 -3.02
CA SER A 14 19.35 -6.30 -4.26
C SER A 14 19.57 -4.79 -4.26
N GLN A 15 20.73 -4.37 -4.76
CA GLN A 15 21.03 -2.95 -5.00
C GLN A 15 20.82 -2.55 -6.47
N ASP A 16 20.50 -3.51 -7.36
CA ASP A 16 20.20 -3.23 -8.77
C ASP A 16 18.82 -2.56 -8.89
N HIS A 17 18.79 -1.33 -9.42
CA HIS A 17 17.57 -0.56 -9.62
C HIS A 17 16.48 -1.30 -10.43
N LYS A 18 16.84 -2.22 -11.34
CA LYS A 18 15.87 -2.99 -12.13
C LYS A 18 15.18 -4.05 -11.30
N VAL A 19 15.94 -4.73 -10.43
CA VAL A 19 15.36 -5.72 -9.51
C VAL A 19 14.47 -5.02 -8.50
N ILE A 20 14.95 -3.93 -7.90
CA ILE A 20 14.18 -3.10 -6.95
C ILE A 20 12.88 -2.60 -7.61
N ALA A 21 12.94 -2.13 -8.85
CA ALA A 21 11.75 -1.73 -9.61
C ALA A 21 10.73 -2.87 -9.74
N LEU A 22 11.18 -4.08 -10.09
CA LEU A 22 10.29 -5.24 -10.19
C LEU A 22 9.69 -5.62 -8.83
N GLN A 23 10.47 -5.54 -7.75
CA GLN A 23 9.96 -5.74 -6.39
C GLN A 23 8.83 -4.75 -6.06
N TYR A 24 9.01 -3.46 -6.35
CA TYR A 24 7.96 -2.45 -6.21
C TYR A 24 6.72 -2.76 -7.04
N VAL A 25 6.88 -3.06 -8.33
CA VAL A 25 5.75 -3.39 -9.23
C VAL A 25 4.97 -4.59 -8.70
N CYS A 26 5.65 -5.67 -8.30
CA CYS A 26 5.02 -6.88 -7.79
C CYS A 26 4.20 -6.60 -6.52
N VAL A 27 4.79 -5.92 -5.52
CA VAL A 27 4.09 -5.61 -4.26
C VAL A 27 2.94 -4.63 -4.49
N ALA A 28 3.17 -3.58 -5.28
CA ALA A 28 2.17 -2.56 -5.58
C ALA A 28 0.96 -3.16 -6.31
N LEU A 29 1.19 -4.00 -7.31
CA LEU A 29 0.10 -4.71 -8.00
C LEU A 29 -0.63 -5.69 -7.08
N ALA A 30 0.10 -6.42 -6.24
CA ALA A 30 -0.52 -7.35 -5.29
C ALA A 30 -1.46 -6.64 -4.32
N ILE A 31 -1.03 -5.55 -3.68
CA ILE A 31 -1.90 -4.77 -2.79
C ILE A 31 -2.99 -4.03 -3.58
N GLY A 32 -2.70 -3.59 -4.81
CA GLY A 32 -3.67 -2.97 -5.71
C GLY A 32 -4.85 -3.88 -6.04
N LEU A 33 -4.63 -5.19 -6.17
CA LEU A 33 -5.72 -6.16 -6.34
C LEU A 33 -6.65 -6.21 -5.12
N THR A 34 -6.12 -6.10 -3.91
CA THR A 34 -6.93 -5.93 -2.69
C THR A 34 -7.77 -4.65 -2.77
N GLY A 35 -7.16 -3.53 -3.19
CA GLY A 35 -7.89 -2.28 -3.42
C GLY A 35 -9.02 -2.45 -4.45
N MET A 36 -8.78 -3.15 -5.56
CA MET A 36 -9.81 -3.42 -6.57
C MET A 36 -10.95 -4.27 -6.00
N PHE A 37 -10.63 -5.28 -5.21
CA PHE A 37 -11.62 -6.12 -4.54
C PHE A 37 -12.52 -5.31 -3.59
N LEU A 38 -11.95 -4.43 -2.77
CA LEU A 38 -12.72 -3.52 -1.91
C LEU A 38 -13.64 -2.61 -2.75
N SER A 39 -13.16 -2.12 -3.90
CA SER A 39 -13.99 -1.32 -4.82
C SER A 39 -15.22 -2.09 -5.29
N LEU A 40 -15.07 -3.39 -5.59
CA LEU A 40 -16.18 -4.24 -5.97
C LEU A 40 -17.17 -4.41 -4.83
N LEU A 41 -16.71 -4.66 -3.60
CA LEU A 41 -17.60 -4.78 -2.43
C LEU A 41 -18.45 -3.51 -2.23
N MET A 42 -17.83 -2.34 -2.24
CA MET A 42 -18.54 -1.06 -2.11
C MET A 42 -19.56 -0.86 -3.24
N ARG A 43 -19.20 -1.18 -4.49
CA ARG A 43 -20.10 -1.06 -5.65
C ARG A 43 -21.25 -2.06 -5.59
N MET A 44 -21.02 -3.27 -5.10
CA MET A 44 -22.08 -4.25 -4.90
C MET A 44 -23.08 -3.78 -3.85
N GLN A 45 -22.60 -3.18 -2.75
CA GLN A 45 -23.47 -2.63 -1.73
C GLN A 45 -24.32 -1.45 -2.24
N LEU A 46 -23.73 -0.56 -3.04
CA LEU A 46 -24.47 0.55 -3.67
C LEU A 46 -25.41 0.09 -4.80
N GLY A 47 -25.02 -0.92 -5.56
CA GLY A 47 -25.77 -1.44 -6.70
C GLY A 47 -26.97 -2.31 -6.30
N PHE A 48 -26.90 -2.97 -5.15
CA PHE A 48 -27.96 -3.84 -4.64
C PHE A 48 -28.22 -3.56 -3.14
N PRO A 49 -28.83 -2.41 -2.81
CA PRO A 49 -29.10 -2.05 -1.42
C PRO A 49 -29.96 -3.10 -0.72
N GLY A 50 -29.57 -3.51 0.49
CA GLY A 50 -30.28 -4.49 1.31
C GLY A 50 -30.00 -5.96 0.95
N LEU A 51 -29.21 -6.24 -0.10
CA LEU A 51 -28.79 -7.60 -0.43
C LEU A 51 -27.60 -8.07 0.43
N PHE A 52 -26.68 -7.16 0.76
CA PHE A 52 -25.48 -7.45 1.54
C PHE A 52 -25.60 -6.85 2.94
N GLU A 53 -26.37 -7.52 3.80
CA GLU A 53 -26.53 -7.13 5.22
C GLU A 53 -25.19 -7.15 5.99
N SER A 54 -24.19 -7.88 5.49
CA SER A 54 -22.85 -7.96 6.10
C SER A 54 -22.00 -6.70 5.91
N ILE A 55 -22.37 -5.80 5.00
CA ILE A 55 -21.66 -4.52 4.78
C ILE A 55 -22.53 -3.41 5.36
N ASP A 56 -22.41 -3.20 6.67
CA ASP A 56 -23.07 -2.08 7.32
C ASP A 56 -22.36 -0.75 7.02
N ALA A 57 -22.90 0.36 7.55
CA ALA A 57 -22.31 1.68 7.34
C ALA A 57 -20.86 1.76 7.83
N GLY A 58 -20.53 1.09 8.95
CA GLY A 58 -19.19 1.09 9.52
C GLY A 58 -18.20 0.39 8.61
N SER A 59 -18.50 -0.85 8.21
CA SER A 59 -17.67 -1.63 7.27
C SER A 59 -17.51 -0.92 5.93
N TYR A 60 -18.57 -0.28 5.42
CA TYR A 60 -18.49 0.51 4.20
C TYR A 60 -17.46 1.65 4.30
N TYR A 61 -17.46 2.41 5.40
CA TYR A 61 -16.47 3.49 5.58
C TYR A 61 -15.04 2.97 5.75
N GLN A 62 -14.87 1.82 6.41
CA GLN A 62 -13.60 1.14 6.53
C GLN A 62 -13.06 0.69 5.17
N ASP A 63 -13.91 0.10 4.33
CA ASP A 63 -13.57 -0.30 2.96
C ASP A 63 -13.21 0.90 2.08
N VAL A 64 -13.96 2.01 2.16
CA VAL A 64 -13.66 3.26 1.44
C VAL A 64 -12.27 3.77 1.82
N THR A 65 -11.96 3.77 3.12
CA THR A 65 -10.70 4.27 3.66
C THR A 65 -9.53 3.42 3.19
N MET A 66 -9.63 2.10 3.37
CA MET A 66 -8.63 1.14 2.90
C MET A 66 -8.42 1.22 1.38
N HIS A 67 -9.51 1.25 0.60
CA HIS A 67 -9.43 1.38 -0.85
C HIS A 67 -8.69 2.64 -1.27
N GLY A 68 -9.05 3.79 -0.70
CA GLY A 68 -8.42 5.08 -0.99
C GLY A 68 -6.93 5.09 -0.62
N MET A 69 -6.59 4.60 0.57
CA MET A 69 -5.19 4.50 1.02
C MET A 69 -4.39 3.58 0.11
N ILE A 70 -4.90 2.38 -0.21
CA ILE A 70 -4.25 1.42 -1.09
C ILE A 70 -4.03 2.04 -2.48
N MET A 71 -5.06 2.60 -3.09
CA MET A 71 -4.96 3.11 -4.47
C MET A 71 -4.06 4.33 -4.55
N VAL A 72 -4.29 5.35 -3.72
CA VAL A 72 -3.62 6.63 -3.85
C VAL A 72 -2.21 6.59 -3.27
N ILE A 73 -2.06 6.07 -2.05
CA ILE A 73 -0.79 6.16 -1.33
C ILE A 73 0.11 4.96 -1.66
N TYR A 74 -0.42 3.74 -1.65
CA TYR A 74 0.40 2.53 -1.73
C TYR A 74 0.55 1.96 -3.14
N LEU A 75 -0.39 2.16 -4.06
CA LEU A 75 -0.30 1.72 -5.45
C LEU A 75 0.30 2.81 -6.32
N LEU A 76 -0.31 4.01 -6.41
CA LEU A 76 0.17 5.04 -7.34
C LEU A 76 1.61 5.48 -7.02
N THR A 77 1.91 5.79 -5.76
CA THR A 77 3.27 6.21 -5.37
C THR A 77 4.28 5.10 -5.65
N ALA A 78 4.00 3.86 -5.24
CA ALA A 78 4.94 2.76 -5.37
C ALA A 78 5.11 2.28 -6.81
N LEU A 79 4.03 2.21 -7.60
CA LEU A 79 4.09 1.74 -8.99
C LEU A 79 4.81 2.76 -9.88
N PHE A 80 4.46 4.04 -9.77
CA PHE A 80 5.02 5.08 -10.63
C PHE A 80 6.41 5.53 -10.17
N LEU A 81 6.59 5.87 -8.89
CA LEU A 81 7.90 6.32 -8.41
C LEU A 81 8.81 5.11 -8.11
N GLY A 82 8.31 4.13 -7.37
CA GLY A 82 9.08 2.95 -6.97
C GLY A 82 9.34 1.97 -8.12
N GLY A 83 8.36 1.68 -8.96
CA GLY A 83 8.48 0.76 -10.09
C GLY A 83 9.08 1.44 -11.31
N PHE A 84 8.29 2.27 -11.99
CA PHE A 84 8.74 2.93 -13.22
C PHE A 84 9.91 3.89 -12.99
N GLY A 85 9.92 4.66 -11.90
CA GLY A 85 11.01 5.57 -11.58
C GLY A 85 12.36 4.85 -11.43
N ASN A 86 12.40 3.78 -10.64
CA ASN A 86 13.61 2.96 -10.53
C ASN A 86 14.01 2.31 -11.85
N TYR A 87 13.05 1.79 -12.63
CA TYR A 87 13.38 1.07 -13.85
C TYR A 87 13.88 2.01 -14.96
N LEU A 88 13.14 3.09 -15.21
CA LEU A 88 13.28 3.91 -16.41
C LEU A 88 14.25 5.07 -16.24
N ILE A 89 14.31 5.73 -15.09
CA ILE A 89 15.11 6.96 -14.93
C ILE A 89 16.60 6.70 -15.19
N PRO A 90 17.25 5.68 -14.59
CA PRO A 90 18.66 5.41 -14.87
C PRO A 90 18.92 5.07 -16.35
N LEU A 91 17.99 4.30 -16.96
CA LEU A 91 18.09 3.93 -18.37
C LEU A 91 17.97 5.13 -19.31
N MET A 92 17.04 6.05 -19.02
CA MET A 92 16.84 7.27 -19.79
C MET A 92 18.03 8.23 -19.68
N LEU A 93 18.69 8.27 -18.51
CA LEU A 93 19.90 9.05 -18.29
C LEU A 93 21.17 8.36 -18.80
N GLY A 94 21.09 7.08 -19.18
CA GLY A 94 22.26 6.28 -19.56
C GLY A 94 23.24 6.02 -18.42
N CYS A 95 22.80 6.18 -17.16
CA CYS A 95 23.63 5.88 -16.00
C CYS A 95 23.50 4.41 -15.59
N ARG A 96 24.51 3.90 -14.88
CA ARG A 96 24.59 2.49 -14.51
C ARG A 96 23.55 2.11 -13.45
N ASP A 97 23.24 3.02 -12.53
CA ASP A 97 22.37 2.77 -11.38
C ASP A 97 21.90 4.11 -10.76
N MET A 98 21.10 4.04 -9.70
CA MET A 98 20.70 5.15 -8.85
C MET A 98 21.90 5.75 -8.09
N ALA A 99 21.81 7.02 -7.71
CA ALA A 99 22.89 7.73 -7.00
C ALA A 99 23.29 7.07 -5.67
N PHE A 100 22.32 6.49 -4.95
CA PHE A 100 22.51 5.79 -3.68
C PHE A 100 21.85 4.40 -3.69
N PRO A 101 22.50 3.37 -4.26
CA PRO A 101 21.89 2.04 -4.46
C PRO A 101 21.45 1.37 -3.15
N PHE A 102 22.25 1.48 -2.08
CA PHE A 102 21.90 0.93 -0.77
C PHE A 102 20.64 1.59 -0.17
N VAL A 103 20.54 2.92 -0.24
CA VAL A 103 19.38 3.65 0.28
C VAL A 103 18.12 3.32 -0.54
N ASN A 104 18.29 3.12 -1.84
CA ASN A 104 17.20 2.70 -2.72
C ASN A 104 16.68 1.29 -2.40
N MET A 105 17.57 0.36 -2.07
CA MET A 105 17.17 -0.96 -1.57
C MET A 105 16.39 -0.84 -0.25
N LEU A 106 16.88 -0.02 0.69
CA LEU A 106 16.18 0.22 1.95
C LEU A 106 14.80 0.87 1.76
N SER A 107 14.64 1.78 0.79
CA SER A 107 13.34 2.41 0.55
C SER A 107 12.28 1.41 0.10
N PHE A 108 12.66 0.37 -0.66
CA PHE A 108 11.74 -0.72 -0.99
C PHE A 108 11.30 -1.47 0.27
N TRP A 109 12.24 -1.84 1.15
CA TRP A 109 11.90 -2.58 2.37
C TRP A 109 11.06 -1.77 3.36
N MET A 110 11.29 -0.47 3.47
CA MET A 110 10.43 0.42 4.26
C MET A 110 9.01 0.48 3.70
N TYR A 111 8.86 0.52 2.37
CA TYR A 111 7.56 0.44 1.73
C TYR A 111 6.89 -0.93 1.94
N PHE A 112 7.64 -2.03 1.78
CA PHE A 112 7.10 -3.37 2.01
C PHE A 112 6.61 -3.55 3.46
N LEU A 113 7.38 -3.03 4.43
CA LEU A 113 6.98 -3.03 5.83
C LEU A 113 5.72 -2.19 6.06
N SER A 114 5.60 -1.00 5.45
CA SER A 114 4.38 -0.19 5.61
C SER A 114 3.15 -0.86 4.99
N VAL A 115 3.29 -1.59 3.88
CA VAL A 115 2.20 -2.41 3.32
C VAL A 115 1.77 -3.49 4.31
N ILE A 116 2.70 -4.17 4.97
CA ILE A 116 2.39 -5.18 6.00
C ILE A 116 1.61 -4.54 7.16
N ILE A 117 2.05 -3.37 7.64
CA ILE A 117 1.38 -2.65 8.72
C ILE A 117 -0.05 -2.27 8.30
N LEU A 118 -0.23 -1.73 7.11
CA LEU A 118 -1.54 -1.41 6.55
C LEU A 118 -2.44 -2.65 6.48
N VAL A 119 -1.91 -3.79 5.98
CA VAL A 119 -2.69 -5.04 5.90
C VAL A 119 -3.02 -5.60 7.28
N ALA A 120 -2.16 -5.41 8.27
CA ALA A 120 -2.42 -5.83 9.65
C ALA A 120 -3.67 -5.14 10.24
N SER A 121 -4.02 -3.94 9.77
CA SER A 121 -5.23 -3.23 10.21
C SER A 121 -6.54 -3.99 9.93
N PHE A 122 -6.58 -4.88 8.93
CA PHE A 122 -7.74 -5.74 8.68
C PHE A 122 -7.97 -6.79 9.77
N PHE A 123 -6.94 -7.14 10.54
CA PHE A 123 -6.98 -8.24 11.48
C PHE A 123 -7.07 -7.80 12.95
N VAL A 124 -7.12 -6.49 13.20
CA VAL A 124 -7.41 -5.97 14.54
C VAL A 124 -8.91 -6.03 14.82
N GLU A 125 -9.28 -6.16 16.09
CA GLU A 125 -10.68 -6.34 16.52
C GLU A 125 -11.61 -5.22 16.05
N SER A 126 -11.10 -3.97 16.01
CA SER A 126 -11.85 -2.81 15.55
C SER A 126 -11.96 -2.68 14.03
N GLY A 127 -11.23 -3.51 13.27
CA GLY A 127 -10.94 -3.29 11.86
C GLY A 127 -10.12 -2.01 11.61
N PRO A 128 -9.88 -1.66 10.33
CA PRO A 128 -9.20 -0.42 9.95
C PRO A 128 -10.03 0.82 10.29
N THR A 129 -9.44 2.00 10.27
CA THR A 129 -10.21 3.24 10.47
C THR A 129 -11.16 3.52 9.30
N GLY A 130 -12.34 4.06 9.60
CA GLY A 130 -13.32 4.61 8.65
C GLY A 130 -13.18 6.11 8.43
N ALA A 131 -12.05 6.73 8.78
CA ALA A 131 -11.85 8.19 8.72
C ALA A 131 -11.63 8.77 7.31
N GLY A 132 -11.61 7.93 6.28
CA GLY A 132 -11.26 8.30 4.91
C GLY A 132 -9.74 8.43 4.71
N TRP A 133 -9.28 8.27 3.46
CA TRP A 133 -7.84 8.31 3.13
C TRP A 133 -7.17 9.68 3.39
N THR A 134 -7.95 10.74 3.52
CA THR A 134 -7.46 12.08 3.88
C THR A 134 -7.20 12.24 5.37
N LEU A 135 -7.76 11.36 6.21
CA LEU A 135 -7.58 11.32 7.66
C LEU A 135 -7.78 12.69 8.32
N TYR A 136 -8.91 13.35 8.03
CA TYR A 136 -9.20 14.67 8.60
C TYR A 136 -9.17 14.63 10.13
N PRO A 137 -8.48 15.56 10.80
CA PRO A 137 -8.25 15.50 12.25
C PRO A 137 -9.50 15.26 13.12
N PRO A 138 -10.64 15.95 12.93
CA PRO A 138 -11.81 15.68 13.77
C PRO A 138 -12.38 14.28 13.55
N GLN A 139 -12.30 13.73 12.33
CA GLN A 139 -12.80 12.38 12.06
C GLN A 139 -11.84 11.31 12.60
N SER A 140 -10.53 11.56 12.58
CA SER A 140 -9.53 10.58 13.02
C SER A 140 -9.36 10.51 14.54
N ILE A 141 -9.73 11.58 15.28
CA ILE A 141 -9.40 11.73 16.71
C ILE A 141 -10.65 11.72 17.59
N LEU A 142 -11.81 12.14 17.08
CA LEU A 142 -13.05 12.14 17.86
C LEU A 142 -13.72 10.75 17.83
N GLU A 143 -14.50 10.48 18.87
CA GLU A 143 -15.26 9.24 19.02
C GLU A 143 -16.33 9.07 17.94
N GLY A 144 -16.70 7.80 17.68
CA GLY A 144 -17.79 7.46 16.75
C GLY A 144 -17.33 7.16 15.33
N THR A 145 -16.04 7.27 15.03
CA THR A 145 -15.47 6.77 13.77
C THR A 145 -15.26 5.25 13.86
N PRO A 146 -15.79 4.46 12.91
CA PRO A 146 -15.54 3.02 12.84
C PRO A 146 -14.03 2.74 12.84
N GLY A 147 -13.55 1.85 13.72
CA GLY A 147 -12.13 1.55 13.84
C GLY A 147 -11.23 2.69 14.36
N GLY A 148 -11.82 3.81 14.82
CA GLY A 148 -11.10 4.97 15.37
C GLY A 148 -10.64 4.78 16.82
N ASP A 149 -11.42 4.06 17.64
CA ASP A 149 -11.17 3.92 19.08
C ASP A 149 -10.17 2.79 19.43
N GLY A 150 -9.68 2.06 18.42
CA GLY A 150 -8.82 0.89 18.56
C GLY A 150 -7.48 1.01 17.85
N ALA A 151 -6.82 -0.13 17.62
CA ALA A 151 -5.55 -0.18 16.89
C ALA A 151 -5.69 0.14 15.39
N GLY A 152 -6.92 0.16 14.85
CA GLY A 152 -7.20 0.41 13.43
C GLY A 152 -6.65 1.74 12.90
N ILE A 153 -6.78 2.82 13.68
CA ILE A 153 -6.24 4.15 13.32
C ILE A 153 -4.71 4.23 13.48
N ILE A 154 -4.13 3.41 14.35
CA ILE A 154 -2.68 3.41 14.62
C ILE A 154 -1.92 2.66 13.50
N LEU A 155 -2.57 1.67 12.87
CA LEU A 155 -2.01 0.85 11.80
C LEU A 155 -2.24 1.43 10.39
N MET A 156 -2.70 2.67 10.31
CA MET A 156 -2.98 3.42 9.07
C MET A 156 -1.90 4.44 8.74
#